data_AF-A0A937TV70-F1
#
_entry.id   AF-A0A937TV70-F1
#
_cell.length_a   1.000
_cell.length_b   1.000
_cell.length_c   1.000
_cell.angle_alpha   90.00
_cell.angle_beta   90.00
_cell.angle_gamma   90.00
#
_symmetry.space_group_name_H-M   'P 1'
#
loop_
_entity.id
_entity.type
_entity.pdbx_description
1 polymer ?
#
loop_
_entity_poly.entity_id
_entity_poly.type
_entity_poly.pdbx_seq_one_letter_code
_entity_poly.pdbx_strand_id
1 'polypeptide(L)'
;MSKSAGGFGLCKDGDEPASVLGSTDEHDYKTLLAMVEAGKAYLEEIKRFDMPDFKPRPAYVREMQRYGVLGPEPAPKCKDRPLRSRSGLLAITLAQPRQSITSRP
;
A
#
# COMPACT_ATOMS: atom_id res chain seq x y z
N MET A 1 -14.02 0.54 29.68
CA MET A 1 -15.13 1.46 29.99
C MET A 1 -16.20 0.76 30.81
N SER A 2 -16.84 1.51 31.71
CA SER A 2 -18.00 1.06 32.49
C SER A 2 -19.21 0.75 31.60
N LYS A 3 -20.15 -0.06 32.11
CA LYS A 3 -21.42 -0.35 31.40
C LYS A 3 -22.31 0.88 31.27
N SER A 4 -22.33 1.75 32.27
CA SER A 4 -23.13 2.98 32.25
C SER A 4 -22.69 3.95 31.16
N ALA A 5 -21.40 3.97 30.81
CA ALA A 5 -20.86 4.75 29.70
C ALA A 5 -20.90 4.00 28.36
N GLY A 6 -21.65 2.89 28.25
CA GLY A 6 -21.79 2.11 27.03
C GLY A 6 -20.65 1.11 26.76
N GLY A 7 -19.74 0.92 27.71
CA GLY A 7 -18.66 -0.07 27.62
C GLY A 7 -19.05 -1.46 28.09
N PHE A 8 -18.14 -2.42 27.95
CA PHE A 8 -18.38 -3.81 28.38
C PHE A 8 -18.20 -4.05 29.88
N GLY A 9 -17.59 -3.11 30.64
CA GLY A 9 -17.37 -3.24 32.08
C GLY A 9 -16.52 -4.44 32.48
N LEU A 10 -15.56 -4.82 31.63
CA LEU A 10 -14.72 -6.01 31.83
C LEU A 10 -13.44 -5.74 32.63
N CYS A 11 -13.06 -4.47 32.78
CA CYS A 11 -11.87 -4.09 33.54
C CYS A 11 -12.08 -4.36 35.04
N LYS A 12 -11.04 -4.89 35.70
CA LYS A 12 -11.05 -5.22 37.13
C LYS A 12 -9.74 -4.81 37.77
N ASP A 13 -9.79 -4.43 39.04
CA ASP A 13 -8.63 -4.21 39.91
C ASP A 13 -8.65 -5.31 40.98
N GLY A 14 -7.94 -6.40 40.72
CA GLY A 14 -8.09 -7.64 41.48
C GLY A 14 -9.44 -8.31 41.18
N ASP A 15 -10.19 -8.68 42.22
CA ASP A 15 -11.52 -9.28 42.10
C ASP A 15 -12.64 -8.24 41.89
N GLU A 16 -12.37 -6.96 42.17
CA GLU A 16 -13.35 -5.88 42.11
C GLU A 16 -13.45 -5.25 40.71
N PRO A 17 -14.66 -4.85 40.26
CA PRO A 17 -14.84 -4.17 38.99
C PRO A 17 -14.20 -2.77 39.00
N ALA A 18 -13.39 -2.48 37.98
CA ALA A 18 -12.69 -1.21 37.84
C ALA A 18 -13.20 -0.41 36.64
N SER A 19 -13.50 0.87 36.87
CA SER A 19 -13.88 1.79 35.79
C SER A 19 -12.67 2.62 35.36
N VAL A 20 -11.79 2.02 34.55
CA VAL A 20 -10.58 2.69 34.03
C VAL A 20 -10.90 3.85 33.08
N LEU A 21 -12.05 3.79 32.39
CA LEU A 21 -12.58 4.86 31.56
C LEU A 21 -14.05 5.03 31.93
N GLY A 22 -14.39 6.14 32.58
CA GLY A 22 -15.68 6.40 33.17
C GLY A 22 -16.69 7.07 32.24
N SER A 23 -16.20 7.83 31.25
CA SER A 23 -17.02 8.57 30.28
C SER A 23 -16.31 8.72 28.93
N THR A 24 -17.09 8.98 27.87
CA THR A 24 -16.59 9.36 26.54
C THR A 24 -15.99 10.77 26.50
N ASP A 25 -16.21 11.57 27.54
CA ASP A 25 -15.67 12.94 27.59
C ASP A 25 -14.24 13.02 28.13
N GLU A 26 -13.74 11.94 28.72
CA GLU A 26 -12.41 11.85 29.29
C GLU A 26 -11.32 12.02 28.22
N HIS A 27 -10.23 12.70 28.60
CA HIS A 27 -9.11 12.98 27.71
C HIS A 27 -8.49 11.71 27.11
N ASP A 28 -8.29 10.68 27.93
CA ASP A 28 -7.66 9.44 27.51
C ASP A 28 -8.55 8.67 26.54
N TYR A 29 -9.86 8.66 26.77
CA TYR A 29 -10.83 8.12 25.82
C TYR A 29 -10.75 8.86 24.48
N LYS A 30 -10.76 10.20 24.49
CA LYS A 30 -10.67 11.02 23.27
C LYS A 30 -9.36 10.80 22.51
N THR A 31 -8.27 10.58 23.23
CA THR A 31 -6.96 10.26 22.62
C THR A 31 -7.00 8.91 21.91
N LEU A 32 -7.55 7.88 22.55
CA LEU A 32 -7.74 6.57 21.94
C LEU A 32 -8.68 6.64 20.73
N LEU A 33 -9.78 7.39 20.84
CA LEU A 33 -10.73 7.59 19.76
C LEU A 33 -10.06 8.22 18.54
N ALA A 34 -9.28 9.29 18.75
CA ALA A 34 -8.54 9.96 17.67
C ALA A 34 -7.57 9.01 16.95
N MET A 35 -6.89 8.14 17.70
CA MET A 35 -6.00 7.11 17.11
C MET A 35 -6.80 6.10 16.26
N VAL A 36 -7.96 5.65 16.73
CA VAL A 36 -8.83 4.72 15.99
C VAL A 36 -9.37 5.38 14.72
N GLU A 37 -9.79 6.64 14.78
CA GLU A 37 -10.27 7.40 13.63
C GLU A 37 -9.17 7.61 12.58
N ALA A 38 -7.96 7.98 13.01
CA ALA A 38 -6.81 8.09 12.13
C ALA A 38 -6.47 6.74 11.46
N GLY A 39 -6.52 5.64 12.23
CA GLY A 39 -6.33 4.29 11.71
C GLY A 39 -7.39 3.90 10.67
N LYS A 40 -8.66 4.24 10.93
CA LYS A 40 -9.76 4.05 9.96
C LYS A 40 -9.50 4.81 8.67
N ALA A 41 -9.18 6.10 8.75
CA ALA A 41 -8.93 6.93 7.58
C ALA A 41 -7.77 6.38 6.73
N TYR A 42 -6.69 5.95 7.38
CA TYR A 42 -5.56 5.32 6.69
C TYR A 42 -5.95 4.00 6.02
N LEU A 43 -6.72 3.13 6.70
CA LEU A 43 -7.20 1.88 6.10
C LEU A 43 -8.17 2.12 4.94
N GLU A 44 -8.99 3.16 5.00
CA GLU A 44 -9.83 3.58 3.89
C GLU A 44 -9.01 4.13 2.71
N GLU A 45 -7.82 4.67 2.93
CA GLU A 45 -6.90 5.10 1.88
C GLU A 45 -6.20 3.91 1.23
N ILE A 46 -5.50 3.08 2.01
CA ILE A 46 -4.69 1.98 1.47
C ILE A 46 -5.54 0.79 1.01
N LYS A 47 -6.76 0.67 1.54
CA LYS A 47 -7.67 -0.48 1.47
C LYS A 47 -7.04 -1.73 2.10
N ARG A 48 -7.77 -2.40 2.99
CA ARG A 48 -7.36 -3.73 3.51
C ARG A 48 -7.81 -4.83 2.53
N PHE A 49 -7.25 -6.03 2.65
CA PHE A 49 -7.53 -7.16 1.75
C PHE A 49 -9.00 -7.54 1.59
N ASP A 50 -9.85 -7.21 2.56
CA ASP A 50 -11.29 -7.46 2.60
C ASP A 50 -12.12 -6.26 2.10
N MET A 51 -11.47 -5.14 1.79
CA MET A 51 -12.15 -3.95 1.28
C MET A 51 -12.27 -3.96 -0.24
N PRO A 52 -13.34 -3.37 -0.80
CA PRO A 52 -13.46 -3.20 -2.23
C PRO A 52 -12.29 -2.39 -2.78
N ASP A 53 -11.95 -2.67 -4.04
CA ASP A 53 -10.87 -2.03 -4.79
C ASP A 53 -9.45 -2.22 -4.22
N PHE A 54 -9.29 -3.10 -3.22
CA PHE A 54 -7.96 -3.49 -2.75
C PHE A 54 -7.13 -4.10 -3.87
N LYS A 55 -5.91 -3.57 -4.03
CA LYS A 55 -4.91 -4.11 -4.95
C LYS A 55 -3.65 -4.47 -4.18
N PRO A 56 -3.25 -5.76 -4.18
CA PRO A 56 -1.97 -6.15 -3.61
C PRO A 56 -0.81 -5.39 -4.25
N ARG A 57 0.28 -5.22 -3.50
CA ARG A 57 1.48 -4.57 -4.02
C ARG A 57 2.03 -5.35 -5.23
N PRO A 58 2.58 -4.68 -6.26
CA PRO A 58 3.11 -5.37 -7.45
C PRO A 58 4.16 -6.45 -7.14
N ALA A 59 4.97 -6.25 -6.10
CA ALA A 59 5.94 -7.24 -5.66
C ALA A 59 5.27 -8.54 -5.17
N TYR A 60 4.15 -8.44 -4.45
CA TYR A 60 3.38 -9.61 -4.00
C TYR A 60 2.81 -10.37 -5.20
N VAL A 61 2.20 -9.66 -6.15
CA VAL A 61 1.62 -10.26 -7.36
C VAL A 61 2.68 -11.01 -8.17
N ARG A 62 3.87 -10.42 -8.34
CA ARG A 62 5.01 -11.05 -9.03
C ARG A 62 5.43 -12.36 -8.36
N GLU A 63 5.55 -12.40 -7.03
CA GLU A 63 5.91 -13.64 -6.34
C GLU A 63 4.80 -14.68 -6.43
N MET A 64 3.53 -14.27 -6.29
CA MET A 64 2.39 -15.19 -6.44
C MET A 64 2.31 -15.81 -7.86
N GLN A 65 2.70 -15.06 -8.89
CA GLN A 65 2.83 -15.58 -10.26
C GLN A 65 4.01 -16.55 -10.38
N ARG A 66 5.16 -16.19 -9.81
CA ARG A 66 6.36 -17.04 -9.82
C ARG A 66 6.13 -18.41 -9.19
N TYR A 67 5.35 -18.47 -8.12
CA TYR A 67 5.00 -19.71 -7.43
C TYR A 67 3.79 -20.43 -8.05
N GLY A 68 3.18 -19.88 -9.10
CA GLY A 68 2.03 -20.49 -9.78
C GLY A 68 0.70 -20.42 -9.02
N VAL A 69 0.60 -19.57 -7.99
CA VAL A 69 -0.67 -19.31 -7.26
C VAL A 69 -1.59 -18.45 -8.11
N LEU A 70 -1.02 -17.47 -8.83
CA LEU A 70 -1.74 -16.64 -9.79
C LEU A 70 -1.27 -16.96 -11.21
N GLY A 71 -2.22 -16.94 -12.17
CA GLY A 71 -1.88 -16.94 -13.59
C GLY A 71 -1.12 -15.67 -14.00
N PRO A 72 -0.46 -15.67 -15.17
CA PRO A 72 0.19 -14.48 -15.70
C PRO A 72 -0.84 -13.34 -15.82
N GLU A 73 -0.42 -12.13 -15.45
CA GLU A 73 -1.28 -10.96 -15.57
C GLU A 73 -1.70 -10.79 -17.04
N PRO A 74 -3.00 -10.61 -17.34
CA PRO A 74 -3.41 -10.28 -18.69
C PRO A 74 -2.68 -9.01 -19.12
N ALA A 75 -2.09 -9.04 -20.32
CA ALA A 75 -1.44 -7.87 -20.88
C ALA A 75 -2.38 -6.66 -20.74
N PRO A 76 -1.85 -5.46 -20.38
CA PRO A 76 -2.68 -4.27 -20.34
C PRO A 76 -3.40 -4.18 -21.67
N LYS A 77 -4.74 -4.06 -21.65
CA LYS A 77 -5.49 -3.80 -22.88
C LYS A 77 -4.82 -2.61 -23.52
N CYS A 78 -4.21 -2.83 -24.69
CA CYS A 78 -3.56 -1.78 -25.44
C CYS A 78 -4.66 -0.73 -25.67
N LYS A 79 -4.63 0.35 -24.90
CA LYS A 79 -5.33 1.57 -25.30
C LYS A 79 -4.52 2.06 -26.48
N ASP A 80 -4.94 1.66 -27.67
CA ASP A 80 -4.51 2.12 -28.99
C ASP A 80 -3.18 2.88 -28.98
N ARG A 81 -2.10 2.19 -28.57
CA ARG A 81 -0.76 2.67 -28.85
C ARG A 81 -0.46 2.11 -30.23
N PRO A 82 -0.30 2.95 -31.28
CA PRO A 82 -0.02 2.43 -32.59
C PRO A 82 1.26 1.60 -32.50
N LEU A 83 1.17 0.35 -32.94
CA LEU A 83 2.31 -0.54 -33.05
C LEU A 83 3.36 0.20 -33.87
N ARG A 84 4.47 0.60 -33.23
CA ARG A 84 5.63 1.11 -33.96
C ARG A 84 6.14 -0.07 -34.79
N SER A 85 5.71 -0.12 -36.04
CA SER A 85 6.17 -1.08 -37.05
C SER A 85 7.70 -1.09 -37.02
N ARG A 86 8.27 -2.22 -36.60
CA ARG A 86 9.69 -2.51 -36.82
C ARG A 86 9.85 -3.01 -38.26
N SER A 87 9.56 -2.15 -39.22
CA SER A 87 10.01 -2.33 -40.61
C SER A 87 11.22 -1.43 -40.81
N GLY A 88 12.41 -2.02 -40.80
CA GLY A 88 13.65 -1.29 -40.97
C GLY A 88 14.85 -2.22 -40.92
N LEU A 89 15.11 -2.83 -42.07
CA LEU A 89 16.32 -3.55 -42.45
C LEU A 89 17.62 -2.92 -41.92
N LEU A 90 18.54 -3.83 -41.59
CA LEU A 90 20.00 -3.72 -41.67
C LEU A 90 20.51 -2.48 -42.46
N ALA A 91 21.26 -1.61 -41.81
CA ALA A 91 22.19 -0.69 -42.47
C ALA A 91 23.51 -0.66 -41.69
N ILE A 92 24.52 -1.19 -42.36
CA ILE A 92 25.93 -1.26 -41.99
C ILE A 92 26.53 0.17 -42.03
N THR A 93 27.58 0.39 -41.23
CA THR A 93 28.56 1.49 -41.26
C THR A 93 28.08 2.92 -40.95
N LEU A 94 28.66 3.51 -39.89
CA LEU A 94 29.74 4.48 -40.04
C LEU A 94 30.47 4.65 -38.69
N ALA A 95 31.80 4.70 -38.79
CA ALA A 95 32.75 4.78 -37.70
C ALA A 95 32.51 6.01 -36.79
N GLN A 96 32.57 5.80 -35.47
CA GLN A 96 32.66 6.91 -34.52
C GLN A 96 34.11 7.42 -34.47
N PRO A 97 34.36 8.73 -34.68
CA PRO A 97 35.69 9.29 -34.47
C PRO A 97 36.04 9.33 -32.98
N ARG A 98 37.24 8.83 -32.66
CA ARG A 98 37.90 8.90 -31.34
C ARG A 98 37.85 10.33 -30.80
N GLN A 99 37.28 10.52 -29.61
CA GLN A 99 37.44 11.78 -28.89
C GLN A 99 38.90 11.95 -28.47
N SER A 100 39.52 13.01 -28.96
CA SER A 100 40.86 13.45 -28.54
C SER A 100 40.79 14.03 -27.13
N ILE A 101 41.37 13.33 -26.17
CA ILE A 101 41.64 13.85 -24.83
C ILE A 101 42.79 14.85 -24.97
N THR A 102 42.48 16.15 -24.88
CA THR A 102 43.51 17.18 -24.68
C THR A 102 43.60 17.47 -23.18
N SER A 103 44.70 17.03 -22.59
CA SER A 103 45.14 17.46 -21.25
C SER A 103 45.54 18.94 -21.31
N ARG A 104 44.92 19.78 -20.47
CA ARG A 104 45.40 21.14 -20.21
C ARG A 104 46.64 21.10 -19.30
N PRO A 105 47.61 22.03 -19.49
CA PRO A 105 48.76 22.20 -18.61
C PRO A 105 48.38 22.82 -17.26
#